data_AF-A0A8F5CMD4-F1
#
_entry.id   AF-A0A8F5CMD4-F1
#
_cell.length_a   1.000
_cell.length_b   1.000
_cell.length_c   1.000
_cell.angle_alpha   90.00
_cell.angle_beta   90.00
_cell.angle_gamma   90.00
#
_symmetry.space_group_name_H-M   'P 1'
#
loop_
_entity.id
_entity.type
_entity.pdbx_description
1 polymer ?
#
loop_
_entity_poly.entity_id
_entity_poly.type
_entity_poly.pdbx_seq_one_letter_code
_entity_poly.pdbx_strand_id
1 'polypeptide(L)'
;HWYRTFMGMGLSTQLISPQHVKPYVKSNKNDRNDAQAIAEAASRASMRFVRGKTVEQQDVQALLKIRDRLVKSRTALINEIRGLLQEYGLTMARGAKRFYEELPLILASEAVGLTPRMKRVLNCLYTELLNRDEAIGDYEEELKAVAKANEDCQRVQSIPGVGYLTALSVYASVGDIHQFHRSRQLSAFIGLV
;
A
#
# COMPACT_ATOMS: atom_id res chain seq x y z
N HIS A 1 -4.78 17.23 4.55
CA HIS A 1 -5.72 18.15 5.20
C HIS A 1 -5.15 19.57 5.25
N TRP A 2 -4.23 19.88 6.18
CA TRP A 2 -3.72 21.26 6.40
C TRP A 2 -3.20 22.00 5.16
N TYR A 3 -2.46 21.33 4.27
CA TYR A 3 -2.05 21.91 2.98
C TYR A 3 -3.24 22.52 2.21
N ARG A 4 -4.33 21.76 2.07
CA ARG A 4 -5.52 22.20 1.34
C ARG A 4 -6.27 23.28 2.12
N THR A 5 -6.33 23.16 3.45
CA THR A 5 -6.96 24.17 4.30
C THR A 5 -6.30 25.53 4.14
N PHE A 6 -4.97 25.60 4.23
CA PHE A 6 -4.23 26.84 4.08
C PHE A 6 -4.27 27.39 2.65
N MET A 7 -4.16 26.53 1.64
CA MET A 7 -4.37 26.94 0.24
C MET A 7 -5.78 27.51 0.02
N GLY A 8 -6.81 26.91 0.62
CA GLY A 8 -8.20 27.39 0.55
C GLY A 8 -8.43 28.73 1.26
N MET A 9 -7.58 29.07 2.24
CA MET A 9 -7.55 30.38 2.89
C MET A 9 -6.74 31.43 2.07
N GLY A 10 -6.22 31.07 0.90
CA GLY A 10 -5.38 31.94 0.07
C GLY A 10 -3.92 32.04 0.54
N LEU A 11 -3.49 31.19 1.48
CA LEU A 11 -2.11 31.18 1.96
C LEU A 11 -1.22 30.37 1.01
N SER A 12 -0.13 30.98 0.55
CA SER A 12 0.90 30.27 -0.21
C SER A 12 1.53 29.18 0.67
N THR A 13 1.16 27.94 0.41
CA THR A 13 1.53 26.79 1.23
C THR A 13 2.42 25.84 0.44
N GLN A 14 3.51 25.39 1.06
CA GLN A 14 4.45 24.43 0.50
C GLN A 14 4.66 23.25 1.46
N LEU A 15 4.94 22.06 0.91
CA LEU A 15 5.26 20.87 1.72
C LEU A 15 6.71 20.48 1.52
N ILE A 16 7.40 20.13 2.60
CA ILE A 16 8.77 19.60 2.56
C ILE A 16 8.71 18.12 2.98
N SER A 17 9.40 17.26 2.24
CA SER A 17 9.56 15.86 2.63
C SER A 17 10.27 15.77 3.99
N PRO A 18 9.80 14.97 4.95
CA PRO A 18 10.46 14.80 6.25
C PRO A 18 11.93 14.37 6.13
N GLN A 19 12.28 13.64 5.06
CA GLN A 19 13.66 13.23 4.78
C GLN A 19 14.59 14.43 4.53
N HIS A 20 14.08 15.51 3.95
CA HIS A 20 14.84 16.74 3.72
C HIS A 20 14.89 17.63 4.98
N VAL A 21 13.96 17.48 5.91
CA VAL A 21 13.95 18.23 7.17
C VAL A 21 14.90 17.59 8.20
N LYS A 22 14.99 16.26 8.23
CA LYS A 22 15.76 15.49 9.22
C LYS A 22 17.21 15.99 9.42
N PRO A 23 17.99 16.35 8.37
CA PRO A 23 19.36 16.85 8.55
C PRO A 23 19.45 18.18 9.34
N TYR A 24 18.36 18.93 9.47
CA TYR A 24 18.33 20.23 10.16
C TYR A 24 17.87 20.12 11.62
N VAL A 25 17.53 18.92 12.10
CA VAL A 25 17.13 18.68 13.49
C VAL A 25 18.39 18.58 14.36
N LYS A 26 18.65 19.59 15.20
CA LYS A 26 19.92 19.74 15.93
C LYS A 26 19.99 19.03 17.29
N SER A 27 18.84 18.67 17.87
CA SER A 27 18.78 18.00 19.18
C SER A 27 17.51 17.16 19.32
N ASN A 28 17.19 16.71 20.54
CA ASN A 28 16.02 15.88 20.83
C ASN A 28 14.74 16.48 20.25
N LYS A 29 13.83 15.59 19.82
CA LYS A 29 12.57 15.97 19.20
C LYS A 29 11.69 16.76 20.16
N ASN A 30 11.35 17.97 19.79
CA ASN A 30 10.29 18.79 20.38
C ASN A 30 9.72 19.72 19.30
N ASP A 31 8.54 20.29 19.55
CA ASP A 31 7.84 21.12 18.55
C ASP A 31 8.65 22.34 18.12
N ARG A 32 9.42 22.93 19.04
CA ARG A 32 10.29 24.08 18.77
C ARG A 32 11.40 23.74 17.77
N ASN A 33 12.07 22.60 18.00
CA ASN A 33 13.16 22.11 17.16
C ASN A 33 12.63 21.68 15.80
N ASP A 34 11.47 21.03 15.74
CA ASP A 34 10.82 20.64 14.49
C ASP A 34 10.43 21.88 13.67
N ALA A 35 9.84 22.91 14.29
CA ALA A 35 9.52 24.17 13.62
C ALA A 35 10.77 24.89 13.11
N GLN A 36 11.84 24.96 13.92
CA GLN A 36 13.12 25.55 13.50
C GLN A 36 13.74 24.78 12.34
N ALA A 37 13.75 23.45 12.39
CA ALA A 37 14.30 22.62 11.32
C ALA A 37 13.52 22.80 10.00
N ILE A 38 12.18 22.88 10.07
CA ILE A 38 11.34 23.15 8.90
C ILE A 38 11.65 24.54 8.32
N ALA A 39 11.77 25.57 9.16
CA ALA A 39 12.10 26.93 8.71
C ALA A 39 13.51 26.99 8.09
N GLU A 40 14.49 26.34 8.71
CA GLU A 40 15.87 26.30 8.21
C GLU A 40 15.96 25.54 6.89
N ALA A 41 15.25 24.43 6.76
CA ALA A 41 15.12 23.68 5.51
C ALA A 41 14.46 24.54 4.42
N ALA A 42 13.31 25.17 4.72
CA ALA A 42 12.57 26.02 3.77
C ALA A 42 13.40 27.20 3.23
N SER A 43 14.33 27.72 4.04
CA SER A 43 15.20 28.84 3.65
C SER A 43 16.25 28.51 2.59
N ARG A 44 16.51 27.23 2.32
CA ARG A 44 17.59 26.82 1.40
C ARG A 44 17.15 26.99 -0.05
N ALA A 45 17.96 27.69 -0.84
CA ALA A 45 17.72 27.87 -2.27
C ALA A 45 17.63 26.55 -3.05
N SER A 46 18.29 25.49 -2.57
CA SER A 46 18.25 24.15 -3.16
C SER A 46 17.09 23.28 -2.65
N MET A 47 16.20 23.81 -1.80
CA MET A 47 15.13 23.03 -1.20
C MET A 47 14.10 22.60 -2.24
N ARG A 48 13.64 21.35 -2.13
CA ARG A 48 12.62 20.77 -2.99
C ARG A 48 11.32 20.62 -2.22
N PHE A 49 10.26 21.22 -2.76
CA PHE A 49 8.92 21.13 -2.23
C PHE A 49 8.11 20.08 -2.97
N VAL A 50 7.21 19.42 -2.25
CA VAL A 50 6.29 18.43 -2.79
C VAL A 50 4.92 19.08 -2.95
N ARG A 51 4.25 18.83 -4.07
CA ARG A 51 2.85 19.28 -4.24
C ARG A 51 1.93 18.48 -3.34
N GLY A 52 0.94 19.16 -2.75
CA GLY A 52 -0.07 18.47 -1.95
C GLY A 52 -1.02 17.66 -2.82
N LYS A 53 -1.47 16.52 -2.29
CA LYS A 53 -2.43 15.64 -2.96
C LYS A 53 -3.86 16.18 -2.84
N THR A 54 -4.65 15.96 -3.88
CA THR A 54 -6.12 16.14 -3.82
C THR A 54 -6.74 15.14 -2.83
N VAL A 55 -8.00 15.35 -2.44
CA VAL A 55 -8.72 14.38 -1.58
C VAL A 55 -8.80 13.03 -2.28
N GLU A 56 -9.24 13.03 -3.53
CA GLU A 56 -9.32 11.83 -4.37
C GLU A 56 -7.98 11.06 -4.45
N GLN A 57 -6.86 11.76 -4.68
CA GLN A 57 -5.54 11.11 -4.68
C GLN A 57 -5.16 10.50 -3.33
N GLN A 58 -5.60 11.11 -2.22
CA GLN A 58 -5.39 10.53 -0.89
C GLN A 58 -6.24 9.27 -0.67
N ASP A 59 -7.49 9.29 -1.17
CA ASP A 59 -8.41 8.16 -1.05
C ASP A 59 -7.90 6.97 -1.88
N VAL A 60 -7.51 7.21 -3.14
CA VAL A 60 -6.87 6.19 -3.99
C VAL A 60 -5.59 5.63 -3.35
N GLN A 61 -4.76 6.50 -2.76
CA GLN A 61 -3.57 6.05 -2.04
C GLN A 61 -3.93 5.18 -0.83
N ALA A 62 -5.02 5.48 -0.12
CA ALA A 62 -5.50 4.66 1.00
C ALA A 62 -5.99 3.29 0.51
N LEU A 63 -6.81 3.25 -0.54
CA LEU A 63 -7.29 2.00 -1.15
C LEU A 63 -6.13 1.08 -1.55
N LEU A 64 -5.14 1.61 -2.28
CA LEU A 64 -3.95 0.85 -2.68
C LEU A 64 -3.18 0.28 -1.48
N LYS A 65 -3.00 1.08 -0.42
CA LYS A 65 -2.30 0.66 0.80
C LYS A 65 -3.05 -0.42 1.57
N ILE A 66 -4.36 -0.30 1.71
CA ILE A 66 -5.18 -1.30 2.40
C ILE A 66 -5.19 -2.60 1.62
N ARG A 67 -5.35 -2.55 0.29
CA ARG A 67 -5.26 -3.72 -0.59
C ARG A 67 -3.90 -4.42 -0.48
N ASP A 68 -2.78 -3.68 -0.53
CA ASP A 68 -1.44 -4.24 -0.35
C ASP A 68 -1.27 -4.91 1.03
N ARG A 69 -1.74 -4.26 2.10
CA ARG A 69 -1.73 -4.82 3.45
C ARG A 69 -2.52 -6.13 3.53
N LEU A 70 -3.70 -6.18 2.93
CA LEU A 70 -4.55 -7.38 2.91
C LEU A 70 -3.90 -8.52 2.13
N VAL A 71 -3.31 -8.24 0.96
CA VAL A 71 -2.59 -9.26 0.16
C VAL A 71 -1.40 -9.84 0.92
N LYS A 72 -0.64 -9.00 1.64
CA LYS A 72 0.45 -9.46 2.52
C LYS A 72 -0.08 -10.30 3.67
N SER A 73 -1.15 -9.85 4.34
CA SER A 73 -1.78 -10.58 5.44
C SER A 73 -2.36 -11.92 5.00
N ARG A 74 -2.98 -12.00 3.82
CA ARG A 74 -3.45 -13.25 3.20
C ARG A 74 -2.30 -14.24 3.01
N THR A 75 -1.19 -13.76 2.47
CA THR A 75 0.00 -14.61 2.25
C THR A 75 0.58 -15.11 3.57
N ALA A 76 0.61 -14.27 4.60
CA ALA A 76 1.05 -14.65 5.93
C ALA A 76 0.14 -15.74 6.55
N LEU A 77 -1.18 -15.57 6.47
CA LEU A 77 -2.15 -16.58 6.95
C LEU A 77 -2.02 -17.92 6.23
N ILE A 78 -1.85 -17.91 4.90
CA ILE A 78 -1.60 -19.13 4.14
C ILE A 78 -0.34 -19.84 4.65
N ASN A 79 0.73 -19.10 4.94
CA ASN A 79 1.96 -19.68 5.44
C ASN A 79 1.83 -20.17 6.89
N GLU A 80 1.06 -19.48 7.73
CA GLU A 80 0.74 -19.89 9.10
C GLU A 80 -0.03 -21.22 9.10
N ILE A 81 -1.08 -21.32 8.28
CA ILE A 81 -1.86 -22.56 8.12
C ILE A 81 -0.97 -23.71 7.65
N ARG A 82 -0.08 -23.47 6.67
CA ARG A 82 0.90 -24.47 6.22
C ARG A 82 1.84 -24.91 7.34
N GLY A 83 2.33 -23.98 8.15
CA GLY A 83 3.21 -24.28 9.29
C GLY A 83 2.51 -25.19 10.30
N LEU A 84 1.26 -24.87 10.67
CA LEU A 84 0.46 -25.68 11.59
C LEU A 84 0.20 -27.09 11.04
N LEU A 85 -0.10 -27.22 9.74
CA LEU A 85 -0.27 -28.52 9.10
C LEU A 85 1.03 -29.34 9.08
N GLN A 86 2.18 -28.68 8.91
CA GLN A 86 3.48 -29.32 8.89
C GLN A 86 3.84 -29.93 10.26
N GLU A 87 3.40 -29.34 11.37
CA GLU A 87 3.55 -29.93 12.72
C GLU A 87 2.81 -31.28 12.86
N TYR A 88 1.77 -31.50 12.06
CA TYR A 88 1.03 -32.77 11.95
C TYR A 88 1.58 -33.70 10.84
N GLY A 89 2.71 -33.35 10.23
CA GLY A 89 3.30 -34.11 9.12
C GLY A 89 2.57 -33.94 7.79
N LEU A 90 1.67 -32.96 7.68
CA LEU A 90 0.87 -32.72 6.47
C LEU A 90 1.51 -31.63 5.63
N THR A 91 1.98 -32.01 4.45
CA THR A 91 2.60 -31.08 3.50
C THR A 91 1.66 -30.76 2.36
N MET A 92 1.52 -29.47 2.04
CA MET A 92 0.73 -28.99 0.91
C MET A 92 1.60 -28.61 -0.28
N ALA A 93 1.05 -28.69 -1.49
CA ALA A 93 1.77 -28.22 -2.67
C ALA A 93 1.98 -26.69 -2.65
N ARG A 94 3.06 -26.25 -3.32
CA ARG A 94 3.37 -24.82 -3.44
C ARG A 94 2.32 -24.10 -4.31
N GLY A 95 2.03 -22.85 -3.92
CA GLY A 95 1.13 -21.96 -4.65
C GLY A 95 -0.22 -21.76 -3.97
N ALA A 96 -0.82 -20.57 -4.12
CA ALA A 96 -2.09 -20.24 -3.48
C ALA A 96 -3.24 -21.10 -4.01
N LYS A 97 -3.31 -21.33 -5.33
CA LYS A 97 -4.36 -22.16 -5.94
C LYS A 97 -4.44 -23.56 -5.31
N ARG A 98 -3.31 -24.26 -5.22
CA ARG A 98 -3.22 -25.59 -4.59
C ARG A 98 -3.66 -25.57 -3.13
N PHE A 99 -3.32 -24.49 -2.41
CA PHE A 99 -3.74 -24.34 -1.03
C PHE A 99 -5.28 -24.33 -0.88
N TYR A 100 -5.99 -23.55 -1.71
CA TYR A 100 -7.46 -23.50 -1.67
C TYR A 100 -8.10 -24.82 -2.13
N GLU A 101 -7.45 -25.59 -2.99
CA GLU A 101 -7.92 -26.91 -3.42
C GLU A 101 -7.73 -27.97 -2.31
N GLU A 102 -6.58 -27.97 -1.64
CA GLU A 102 -6.19 -29.04 -0.70
C GLU A 102 -6.72 -28.83 0.73
N LEU A 103 -6.73 -27.60 1.24
CA LEU A 103 -7.09 -27.34 2.64
C LEU A 103 -8.52 -27.83 3.00
N PRO A 104 -9.57 -27.57 2.20
CA PRO A 104 -10.90 -28.08 2.50
C PRO A 104 -10.95 -29.62 2.56
N LEU A 105 -10.20 -30.30 1.68
CA LEU A 105 -10.12 -31.76 1.66
C LEU A 105 -9.45 -32.30 2.94
N ILE A 106 -8.38 -31.65 3.38
CA ILE A 106 -7.68 -31.96 4.64
C ILE A 106 -8.62 -31.79 5.84
N LEU A 107 -9.38 -30.69 5.89
CA LEU A 107 -10.29 -30.40 6.99
C LEU A 107 -11.49 -31.35 7.05
N ALA A 108 -11.98 -31.78 5.88
CA ALA A 108 -13.09 -32.73 5.76
C ALA A 108 -12.67 -34.18 6.04
N SER A 109 -11.38 -34.52 5.90
CA SER A 109 -10.90 -35.88 6.09
C SER A 109 -10.81 -36.29 7.56
N GLU A 110 -11.37 -37.45 7.89
CA GLU A 110 -11.21 -38.09 9.20
C GLU A 110 -9.90 -38.88 9.31
N ALA A 111 -9.30 -39.27 8.17
CA ALA A 111 -8.07 -40.05 8.13
C ALA A 111 -6.81 -39.26 8.53
N VAL A 112 -6.91 -37.94 8.63
CA VAL A 112 -5.76 -37.02 8.64
C VAL A 112 -5.18 -36.76 10.05
N GLY A 113 -5.60 -37.50 11.08
CA GLY A 113 -4.99 -37.46 12.42
C GLY A 113 -5.07 -36.11 13.15
N LEU A 114 -5.72 -35.10 12.56
CA LEU A 114 -5.91 -33.79 13.17
C LEU A 114 -6.88 -33.89 14.35
N THR A 115 -6.45 -33.35 15.49
CA THR A 115 -7.32 -33.26 16.67
C THR A 115 -8.53 -32.34 16.39
N PRO A 116 -9.68 -32.54 17.07
CA PRO A 116 -10.82 -31.63 16.95
C PRO A 116 -10.47 -30.17 17.30
N ARG A 117 -9.49 -29.95 18.19
CA ARG A 117 -9.00 -28.61 18.53
C ARG A 117 -8.28 -27.98 17.34
N MET A 118 -7.36 -28.70 16.70
CA MET A 118 -6.64 -28.17 15.54
C MET A 118 -7.57 -27.94 14.35
N LYS A 119 -8.51 -28.86 14.08
CA LYS A 119 -9.53 -28.64 13.03
C LYS A 119 -10.29 -27.34 13.24
N ARG A 120 -10.69 -27.00 14.48
CA ARG A 120 -11.34 -25.72 14.77
C ARG A 120 -10.45 -24.52 14.51
N VAL A 121 -9.18 -24.56 14.94
CA VAL A 121 -8.21 -23.47 14.69
C VAL A 121 -8.04 -23.23 13.19
N LEU A 122 -7.79 -24.29 12.42
CA LEU A 122 -7.60 -24.20 10.98
C LEU A 122 -8.87 -23.70 10.26
N ASN A 123 -10.06 -24.13 10.69
CA ASN A 123 -11.32 -23.60 10.15
C ASN A 123 -11.49 -22.10 10.44
N CYS A 124 -11.16 -21.64 11.65
CA CYS A 124 -11.21 -20.20 11.97
C CYS A 124 -10.26 -19.39 11.07
N LEU A 125 -9.01 -19.84 10.92
CA LEU A 125 -8.02 -19.18 10.05
C LEU A 125 -8.45 -19.22 8.58
N TYR A 126 -9.09 -20.31 8.14
CA TYR A 126 -9.60 -20.42 6.77
C TYR A 126 -10.75 -19.46 6.50
N THR A 127 -11.70 -19.31 7.43
CA THR A 127 -12.75 -18.28 7.34
C THR A 127 -12.14 -16.88 7.32
N GLU A 128 -11.13 -16.62 8.14
CA GLU A 128 -10.39 -15.35 8.16
C GLU A 128 -9.71 -15.03 6.82
N LEU A 129 -9.23 -16.08 6.14
CA LEU A 129 -8.60 -16.00 4.84
C LEU A 129 -9.62 -15.64 3.76
N LEU A 130 -10.77 -16.34 3.74
CA LEU A 130 -11.84 -16.10 2.78
C LEU A 130 -12.40 -14.68 2.88
N ASN A 131 -12.62 -14.18 4.11
CA ASN A 131 -13.07 -12.80 4.33
C ASN A 131 -12.07 -11.76 3.80
N ARG A 132 -10.77 -12.08 3.83
CA ARG A 132 -9.75 -11.20 3.25
C ARG A 132 -9.76 -11.25 1.73
N ASP A 133 -9.96 -12.41 1.14
CA ASP A 133 -10.05 -12.52 -0.32
C ASP A 133 -11.23 -11.74 -0.87
N GLU A 134 -12.39 -11.81 -0.21
CA GLU A 134 -13.56 -11.01 -0.54
C GLU A 134 -13.23 -9.51 -0.46
N ALA A 135 -12.71 -9.04 0.67
CA ALA A 135 -12.33 -7.63 0.84
C ALA A 135 -11.26 -7.17 -0.18
N ILE A 136 -10.30 -8.03 -0.54
CA ILE A 136 -9.33 -7.74 -1.62
C ILE A 136 -10.06 -7.56 -2.95
N GLY A 137 -11.03 -8.43 -3.25
CA GLY A 137 -11.89 -8.35 -4.43
C GLY A 137 -12.61 -7.01 -4.51
N ASP A 138 -13.30 -6.62 -3.43
CA ASP A 138 -14.04 -5.36 -3.34
C ASP A 138 -13.14 -4.15 -3.63
N TYR A 139 -11.97 -4.09 -2.98
CA TYR A 139 -11.01 -3.01 -3.23
C TYR A 139 -10.45 -3.04 -4.65
N GLU A 140 -10.25 -4.22 -5.24
CA GLU A 140 -9.79 -4.33 -6.62
C GLU A 140 -10.84 -3.88 -7.63
N GLU A 141 -12.12 -4.13 -7.38
CA GLU A 141 -13.24 -3.63 -8.20
C GLU A 141 -13.34 -2.10 -8.12
N GLU A 142 -13.27 -1.55 -6.91
CA GLU A 142 -13.27 -0.09 -6.70
C GLU A 142 -12.07 0.56 -7.41
N LEU A 143 -10.86 0.01 -7.22
CA LEU A 143 -9.66 0.51 -7.90
C LEU A 143 -9.78 0.42 -9.42
N LYS A 144 -10.37 -0.65 -9.98
CA LYS A 144 -10.62 -0.75 -11.43
C LYS A 144 -11.59 0.32 -11.91
N ALA A 145 -12.66 0.60 -11.15
CA ALA A 145 -13.62 1.63 -11.47
C ALA A 145 -12.96 3.03 -11.49
N VAL A 146 -12.15 3.34 -10.48
CA VAL A 146 -11.37 4.59 -10.42
C VAL A 146 -10.41 4.69 -11.60
N ALA A 147 -9.65 3.63 -11.89
CA ALA A 147 -8.70 3.62 -13.01
C ALA A 147 -9.40 3.84 -14.36
N LYS A 148 -10.62 3.31 -14.53
CA LYS A 148 -11.43 3.50 -15.72
C LYS A 148 -11.99 4.92 -15.82
N ALA A 149 -12.29 5.58 -14.71
CA ALA A 149 -12.82 6.95 -14.71
C ALA A 149 -11.75 8.03 -14.86
N ASN A 150 -10.48 7.71 -14.59
CA ASN A 150 -9.39 8.68 -14.51
C ASN A 150 -8.52 8.71 -15.79
N GLU A 151 -8.54 9.83 -16.53
CA GLU A 151 -7.80 9.97 -17.78
C GLU A 151 -6.28 9.84 -17.62
N ASP A 152 -5.70 10.41 -16.55
CA ASP A 152 -4.26 10.33 -16.31
C ASP A 152 -3.84 8.87 -16.06
N CYS A 153 -4.66 8.12 -15.33
CA CYS A 153 -4.46 6.69 -15.13
C CYS A 153 -4.52 5.91 -16.45
N GLN A 154 -5.50 6.20 -17.31
CA GLN A 154 -5.60 5.57 -18.63
C GLN A 154 -4.38 5.88 -19.51
N ARG A 155 -3.89 7.13 -19.51
CA ARG A 155 -2.67 7.52 -20.23
C ARG A 155 -1.47 6.74 -19.75
N VAL A 156 -1.29 6.59 -18.44
CA VAL A 156 -0.17 5.80 -17.86
C VAL A 156 -0.30 4.31 -18.20
N GLN A 157 -1.52 3.75 -18.24
CA GLN A 157 -1.78 2.37 -18.64
C GLN A 157 -1.49 2.07 -20.12
N SER A 158 -1.43 3.10 -20.99
CA SER A 158 -1.05 2.90 -22.39
C SER A 158 0.40 2.45 -22.57
N ILE A 159 1.23 2.58 -21.53
CA ILE A 159 2.62 2.13 -21.52
C ILE A 159 2.64 0.59 -21.44
N PRO A 160 3.33 -0.10 -22.38
CA PRO A 160 3.45 -1.55 -22.35
C PRO A 160 3.96 -2.08 -20.99
N GLY A 161 3.25 -3.04 -20.42
CA GLY A 161 3.57 -3.65 -19.13
C GLY A 161 3.05 -2.89 -17.90
N VAL A 162 2.38 -1.74 -18.07
CA VAL A 162 1.81 -0.98 -16.96
C VAL A 162 0.31 -1.29 -16.79
N GLY A 163 -0.02 -2.03 -15.73
CA GLY A 163 -1.41 -2.28 -15.34
C GLY A 163 -2.04 -1.16 -14.50
N TYR A 164 -3.36 -1.23 -14.29
CA TYR A 164 -4.14 -0.23 -13.55
C TYR A 164 -3.62 0.05 -12.13
N LEU A 165 -3.16 -0.98 -11.39
CA LEU A 165 -2.61 -0.81 -10.04
C LEU A 165 -1.35 0.05 -10.05
N THR A 166 -0.45 -0.19 -11.01
CA THR A 166 0.78 0.59 -11.17
C THR A 166 0.45 2.02 -11.58
N ALA A 167 -0.46 2.19 -12.54
CA ALA A 167 -0.89 3.50 -13.00
C ALA A 167 -1.54 4.34 -11.90
N LEU A 168 -2.47 3.75 -11.12
CA LEU A 168 -3.06 4.41 -9.97
C LEU A 168 -2.03 4.72 -8.88
N SER A 169 -1.04 3.85 -8.68
CA SER A 169 0.03 4.11 -7.72
C SER A 169 0.86 5.33 -8.12
N VAL A 170 1.15 5.49 -9.42
CA VAL A 170 1.82 6.67 -9.96
C VAL A 170 0.94 7.91 -9.78
N TYR A 171 -0.31 7.89 -10.25
CA TYR A 171 -1.27 8.98 -10.10
C TYR A 171 -1.40 9.45 -8.65
N ALA A 172 -1.67 8.51 -7.74
CA ALA A 172 -1.91 8.79 -6.33
C ALA A 172 -0.63 9.23 -5.59
N SER A 173 0.56 8.79 -6.00
CA SER A 173 1.81 9.13 -5.33
C SER A 173 2.43 10.43 -5.82
N VAL A 174 2.42 10.63 -7.14
CA VAL A 174 2.99 11.81 -7.81
C VAL A 174 2.15 13.04 -7.53
N GLY A 175 0.82 12.95 -7.64
CA GLY A 175 0.01 14.16 -7.62
C GLY A 175 0.23 14.94 -8.91
N ASP A 176 0.81 16.14 -8.82
CA ASP A 176 1.12 16.97 -9.99
C ASP A 176 2.47 16.58 -10.62
N ILE A 177 2.45 16.12 -11.87
CA ILE A 177 3.64 15.72 -12.62
C ILE A 177 4.57 16.90 -12.93
N HIS A 178 4.04 18.12 -13.01
CA HIS A 178 4.81 19.32 -13.35
C HIS A 178 5.78 19.75 -12.24
N GLN A 179 5.74 19.11 -11.07
CA GLN A 179 6.77 19.30 -10.03
C GLN A 179 8.13 18.68 -10.42
N PHE A 180 8.19 17.86 -11.48
CA PHE A 180 9.42 17.24 -11.96
C PHE A 180 9.87 17.87 -13.28
N HIS A 181 11.08 18.42 -13.31
CA HIS A 181 11.65 19.03 -14.51
C HIS A 181 12.26 18.01 -15.48
N ARG A 182 12.59 16.81 -15.00
CA ARG A 182 13.23 15.74 -15.78
C ARG A 182 12.72 14.37 -15.35
N SER A 183 12.58 13.45 -16.30
CA SER A 183 12.12 12.07 -16.06
C SER A 183 12.91 11.32 -14.97
N ARG A 184 14.22 11.56 -14.88
CA ARG A 184 15.08 10.97 -13.84
C ARG A 184 14.66 11.37 -12.41
N GLN A 185 14.11 12.58 -12.22
CA GLN A 185 13.62 13.01 -10.91
C GLN A 185 12.36 12.25 -10.51
N LEU A 186 11.46 12.03 -11.47
CA LEU A 186 10.28 11.18 -11.27
C LEU A 186 10.70 9.75 -10.93
N SER A 187 11.60 9.14 -11.72
CA SER A 187 12.09 7.78 -11.50
C SER A 187 12.64 7.59 -10.08
N ALA A 188 13.46 8.55 -9.62
CA ALA A 188 13.99 8.56 -8.26
C ALA A 188 12.89 8.71 -7.20
N PHE A 189 11.86 9.52 -7.46
CA PHE A 189 10.75 9.73 -6.54
C PHE A 189 9.87 8.49 -6.36
N ILE A 190 9.65 7.72 -7.44
CA ILE A 190 8.86 6.48 -7.41
C ILE A 190 9.69 5.22 -7.14
N GLY A 191 11.00 5.35 -6.91
CA GLY A 191 11.88 4.24 -6.50
C GLY A 191 12.32 3.30 -7.64
N LEU A 192 12.35 3.78 -8.88
CA LEU A 192 12.79 3.03 -10.07
C LEU A 192 14.26 3.36 -10.42
N VAL A 193 15.18 3.31 -9.47
CA VAL A 193 16.62 3.60 -9.68
C VAL A 193 17.42 2.31 -9.67
#